data_AF-A0A1C7MIY5-F1
#
_entry.id   AF-A0A1C7MIY5-F1
#
_cell.length_a   1.000
_cell.length_b   1.000
_cell.length_c   1.000
_cell.angle_alpha   90.00
_cell.angle_beta   90.00
_cell.angle_gamma   90.00
#
_symmetry.space_group_name_H-M   'P 1'
#
loop_
_entity.id
_entity.type
_entity.pdbx_description
1 polymer ?
#
loop_
_entity_poly.entity_id
_entity_poly.type
_entity_poly.pdbx_seq_one_letter_code
_entity_poly.pdbx_strand_id
1 'polypeptide(L)'
;MLRATARLPLPLTEAQASSLESIRSTATRPVVVLPECTTSNGRGLLRFADVFCDVRVPVMQFKVFVMCVRYDPPTAFSPTLAQPIPSAVLNPLPHIFSLASSLVPLTLSIRLLAPSEAPSSGAFLLSDFLTGDAVPDQLSECCAALIAQIGRFKRLGMGWEDKVAFLELYKNKK
;
A
#
# COMPACT_ATOMS: atom_id res chain seq x y z
N MET A 1 -18.30 -15.44 8.87
CA MET A 1 -17.50 -15.22 7.64
C MET A 1 -16.71 -13.90 7.63
N LEU A 2 -16.42 -13.26 8.77
CA LEU A 2 -15.60 -12.02 8.86
C LEU A 2 -14.51 -12.12 9.93
N ARG A 3 -13.89 -13.30 10.08
CA ARG A 3 -12.79 -13.55 11.05
C ARG A 3 -11.39 -13.41 10.43
N ALA A 4 -11.31 -12.94 9.19
CA ALA A 4 -10.09 -12.97 8.37
C ALA A 4 -9.54 -11.57 8.02
N THR A 5 -9.67 -10.61 8.93
CA THR A 5 -8.98 -9.31 8.79
C THR A 5 -7.58 -9.41 9.39
N ALA A 6 -6.58 -8.80 8.75
CA ALA A 6 -5.18 -8.78 9.19
C ALA A 6 -4.47 -10.15 9.17
N ARG A 7 -4.70 -10.96 8.12
CA ARG A 7 -3.76 -12.03 7.79
C ARG A 7 -2.46 -11.38 7.33
N LEU A 8 -1.38 -11.73 8.00
CA LEU A 8 -0.05 -11.38 7.54
C LEU A 8 0.19 -12.03 6.18
N PRO A 9 1.02 -11.42 5.32
CA PRO A 9 1.66 -12.13 4.22
C PRO A 9 2.67 -13.11 4.83
N LEU A 10 2.19 -14.12 5.54
CA LEU A 10 2.99 -15.30 5.84
C LEU A 10 3.32 -15.96 4.51
N PRO A 11 4.45 -16.67 4.40
CA PRO A 11 4.65 -17.61 3.31
C PRO A 11 3.52 -18.63 3.41
N LEU A 12 2.43 -18.38 2.67
CA LEU A 12 1.49 -19.40 2.29
C LEU A 12 2.36 -20.50 1.69
N THR A 13 2.09 -21.75 2.05
CA THR A 13 2.69 -22.93 1.42
C THR A 13 2.85 -22.64 -0.06
N GLU A 14 4.07 -22.76 -0.60
CA GLU A 14 4.50 -22.24 -1.93
C GLU A 14 3.47 -22.49 -3.06
N ALA A 15 2.61 -23.49 -2.89
CA ALA A 15 1.42 -23.79 -3.68
C ALA A 15 0.42 -22.65 -3.94
N GLN A 16 0.40 -21.53 -3.19
CA GLN A 16 -0.56 -20.42 -3.42
C GLN A 16 0.06 -19.09 -3.87
N ALA A 17 1.39 -18.96 -3.84
CA ALA A 17 2.07 -17.77 -4.34
C ALA A 17 2.43 -17.98 -5.82
N SER A 18 2.07 -17.02 -6.68
CA SER A 18 2.43 -17.03 -8.10
C SER A 18 3.32 -15.82 -8.42
N SER A 19 4.24 -15.99 -9.36
CA SER A 19 5.10 -14.88 -9.79
C SER A 19 4.26 -13.80 -10.48
N LEU A 20 4.71 -12.55 -10.38
CA LEU A 20 4.04 -11.41 -11.00
C LEU A 20 3.85 -11.62 -12.51
N GLU A 21 4.81 -12.25 -13.18
CA GLU A 21 4.74 -12.55 -14.61
C GLU A 21 3.64 -13.56 -14.95
N SER A 22 3.45 -14.59 -14.12
CA SER A 22 2.39 -15.59 -14.27
C SER A 22 1.01 -15.00 -14.03
N ILE A 23 0.89 -14.13 -13.02
CA ILE A 23 -0.34 -13.38 -12.76
C ILE A 23 -0.66 -12.47 -13.95
N ARG A 24 0.35 -11.77 -14.49
CA ARG A 24 0.18 -10.88 -15.65
C ARG A 24 -0.24 -11.63 -16.90
N SER A 25 0.36 -12.80 -17.19
CA SER A 25 0.02 -13.59 -18.39
C SER A 25 -1.37 -14.20 -18.31
N THR A 26 -1.85 -14.53 -17.11
CA THR A 26 -3.17 -15.14 -16.89
C THR A 26 -4.27 -14.09 -16.74
N ALA A 27 -3.95 -12.89 -16.27
CA ALA A 27 -4.93 -11.85 -15.99
C ALA A 27 -5.52 -11.24 -17.27
N THR A 28 -6.84 -11.33 -17.41
CA THR A 28 -7.61 -10.65 -18.47
C THR A 28 -7.96 -9.20 -18.13
N ARG A 29 -7.65 -8.76 -16.90
CA ARG A 29 -8.01 -7.46 -16.31
C ARG A 29 -6.78 -6.79 -15.68
N PRO A 30 -6.81 -5.47 -15.45
CA PRO A 30 -5.72 -4.76 -14.78
C PRO A 30 -5.38 -5.38 -13.42
N VAL A 31 -4.09 -5.57 -13.18
CA VAL A 31 -3.57 -6.08 -11.90
C VAL A 31 -3.24 -4.88 -11.01
N VAL A 32 -3.81 -4.86 -9.81
CA VAL A 32 -3.53 -3.82 -8.81
C VAL A 32 -2.65 -4.43 -7.73
N VAL A 33 -1.50 -3.79 -7.49
CA VAL A 33 -0.54 -4.21 -6.47
C VAL A 33 -0.54 -3.18 -5.35
N LEU A 34 -0.62 -3.65 -4.10
CA LEU A 34 -0.50 -2.83 -2.90
C LEU A 34 0.82 -3.18 -2.21
N PRO A 35 1.93 -2.49 -2.54
CA PRO A 35 3.26 -2.90 -2.13
C PRO A 35 3.55 -2.66 -0.63
N GLU A 36 2.68 -1.97 0.10
CA GLU A 36 2.79 -1.83 1.57
C GLU A 36 2.47 -3.14 2.31
N CYS A 37 1.85 -4.13 1.65
CA CYS A 37 1.44 -5.42 2.22
C CYS A 37 0.60 -5.33 3.51
N THR A 38 0.10 -4.14 3.84
CA THR A 38 -0.68 -3.86 5.04
C THR A 38 -1.58 -2.65 4.81
N THR A 39 -2.58 -2.48 5.67
CA THR A 39 -3.42 -1.28 5.65
C THR A 39 -2.70 -0.11 6.32
N SER A 40 -2.44 0.97 5.58
CA SER A 40 -1.91 2.21 6.16
C SER A 40 -2.94 2.91 7.05
N ASN A 41 -2.46 3.73 7.98
CA ASN A 41 -3.27 4.65 8.78
C ASN A 41 -3.47 6.01 8.09
N GLY A 42 -3.00 6.17 6.85
CA GLY A 42 -3.12 7.40 6.07
C GLY A 42 -2.24 8.57 6.55
N ARG A 43 -1.34 8.35 7.51
CA ARG A 43 -0.45 9.40 8.06
C ARG A 43 0.96 9.35 7.50
N GLY A 44 1.43 8.18 7.09
CA GLY A 44 2.73 7.99 6.48
C GLY A 44 2.70 6.83 5.50
N LEU A 45 3.63 6.88 4.55
CA LEU A 45 3.86 5.81 3.59
C LEU A 45 4.85 4.83 4.20
N LEU A 46 4.46 3.56 4.32
CA LEU A 46 5.35 2.51 4.83
C LEU A 46 6.39 2.14 3.77
N ARG A 47 7.49 1.52 4.22
CA ARG A 47 8.45 0.90 3.29
C ARG A 47 7.73 -0.19 2.51
N PHE A 48 7.87 -0.14 1.19
CA PHE A 48 7.30 -1.15 0.30
C PHE A 48 8.06 -2.47 0.47
N ALA A 49 7.31 -3.58 0.36
CA ALA A 49 7.90 -4.90 0.24
C ALA A 49 8.53 -5.06 -1.15
N ASP A 50 9.54 -5.91 -1.24
CA ASP A 50 10.24 -6.17 -2.49
C ASP A 50 9.38 -7.10 -3.38
N VAL A 51 8.50 -6.50 -4.18
CA VAL A 51 7.53 -7.20 -5.04
C VAL A 51 7.99 -7.26 -6.49
N PHE A 52 8.84 -6.33 -6.92
CA PHE A 52 9.26 -6.16 -8.32
C PHE A 52 10.77 -6.39 -8.53
N CYS A 53 11.39 -7.28 -7.75
CA CYS A 53 12.83 -7.57 -7.80
C CYS A 53 13.40 -7.81 -9.22
N ASP A 54 12.61 -8.41 -10.12
CA ASP A 54 13.05 -8.75 -11.48
C ASP A 54 12.78 -7.65 -12.52
N VAL A 55 12.13 -6.55 -12.14
CA VAL A 55 11.69 -5.50 -13.07
C VAL A 55 12.66 -4.33 -13.05
N ARG A 56 13.37 -4.15 -14.16
CA ARG A 56 14.23 -2.98 -14.37
C ARG A 56 13.40 -1.78 -14.82
N VAL A 57 13.77 -0.60 -14.32
CA VAL A 57 13.19 0.68 -14.72
C VAL A 57 14.12 1.32 -15.77
N PRO A 58 13.61 2.04 -16.79
CA PRO A 58 12.20 2.24 -17.16
C PRO A 58 11.51 0.95 -17.61
N VAL A 59 10.25 0.78 -17.20
CA VAL A 59 9.50 -0.46 -17.43
C VAL A 59 8.98 -0.49 -18.87
N MET A 60 9.55 -1.36 -19.70
CA MET A 60 9.16 -1.50 -21.12
C MET A 60 8.14 -2.61 -21.37
N GLN A 61 8.02 -3.55 -20.45
CA GLN A 61 7.24 -4.78 -20.64
C GLN A 61 5.74 -4.55 -20.42
N PHE A 62 5.37 -3.56 -19.62
CA PHE A 62 3.98 -3.23 -19.28
C PHE A 62 3.84 -1.77 -18.86
N LYS A 63 2.62 -1.25 -18.94
CA LYS A 63 2.29 0.10 -18.50
C LYS A 63 2.06 0.10 -16.99
N VAL A 64 2.73 1.01 -16.29
CA VAL A 64 2.59 1.18 -14.84
C VAL A 64 1.76 2.42 -14.58
N PHE A 65 0.69 2.28 -13.80
CA PHE A 65 -0.14 3.38 -13.35
C PHE A 65 0.04 3.56 -11.85
N VAL A 66 0.57 4.71 -11.45
CA VAL A 66 0.79 5.04 -10.04
C VAL A 66 -0.43 5.81 -9.54
N MET A 67 -1.14 5.23 -8.57
CA MET A 67 -2.31 5.84 -7.94
C MET A 67 -2.05 6.02 -6.44
N CYS A 68 -2.39 7.19 -5.93
CA CYS A 68 -2.32 7.52 -4.52
C CYS A 68 -3.75 7.69 -3.98
N VAL A 69 -4.13 6.87 -3.01
CA VAL A 69 -5.40 6.98 -2.29
C VAL A 69 -5.11 7.52 -0.89
N ARG A 70 -5.71 8.67 -0.56
CA ARG A 70 -5.53 9.34 0.72
C ARG A 70 -6.86 9.50 1.44
N TYR A 71 -6.85 9.05 2.69
CA TYR A 71 -7.91 9.29 3.67
C TYR A 71 -7.53 10.45 4.57
N ASP A 72 -8.51 11.25 4.96
CA ASP A 72 -8.30 12.29 5.95
C ASP A 72 -8.18 11.68 7.35
N PRO A 73 -7.33 12.28 8.23
CA PRO A 73 -7.10 11.75 9.56
C PRO A 73 -8.36 11.84 10.42
N PRO A 74 -8.59 10.88 11.33
CA PRO A 74 -9.76 10.91 12.20
C PRO A 74 -9.71 12.14 13.13
N THR A 75 -10.83 12.83 13.25
CA THR A 75 -11.05 13.90 14.24
C THR A 75 -12.12 13.45 15.23
N ALA A 76 -12.32 14.20 16.33
CA ALA A 76 -13.32 13.85 17.34
C ALA A 76 -14.74 13.69 16.78
N PHE A 77 -15.04 14.35 15.65
CA PHE A 77 -16.37 14.36 15.02
C PHE A 77 -16.41 13.70 13.64
N SER A 78 -15.27 13.23 13.13
CA SER A 78 -15.19 12.56 11.83
C SER A 78 -14.36 11.27 11.96
N PRO A 79 -15.00 10.09 11.95
CA PRO A 79 -14.28 8.83 11.92
C PRO A 79 -13.54 8.66 10.59
N THR A 80 -12.41 7.95 10.60
CA THR A 80 -11.71 7.62 9.34
C THR A 80 -12.40 6.47 8.62
N LEU A 81 -12.44 6.48 7.29
CA LEU A 81 -12.94 5.35 6.48
C LEU A 81 -12.01 4.13 6.51
N ALA A 82 -10.75 4.32 6.93
CA ALA A 82 -9.79 3.24 7.05
C ALA A 82 -9.89 2.57 8.42
N GLN A 83 -9.98 1.24 8.44
CA GLN A 83 -9.95 0.46 9.69
C GLN A 83 -8.60 -0.26 9.85
N PRO A 84 -7.52 0.42 10.28
CA PRO A 84 -6.19 -0.17 10.36
C PRO A 84 -6.04 -1.19 11.50
N ILE A 85 -6.91 -1.12 12.51
CA ILE A 85 -6.91 -2.02 13.67
C ILE A 85 -8.23 -2.80 13.66
N PRO A 86 -8.19 -4.15 13.54
CA PRO A 86 -9.40 -4.95 13.61
C PRO A 86 -9.97 -4.94 15.04
N SER A 87 -11.29 -4.83 15.17
CA SER A 87 -11.97 -4.99 16.47
C SER A 87 -12.06 -6.47 16.82
N ALA A 88 -11.92 -6.81 18.12
CA ALA A 88 -12.06 -8.19 18.58
C ALA A 88 -13.51 -8.67 18.58
N VAL A 89 -14.46 -7.74 18.70
CA VAL A 89 -15.91 -8.00 18.79
C VAL A 89 -16.60 -7.39 17.56
N LEU A 90 -17.44 -8.21 16.90
CA LEU A 90 -18.30 -7.84 15.78
C LEU A 90 -17.63 -7.06 14.62
N ASN A 91 -16.37 -7.36 14.29
CA ASN A 91 -15.69 -6.71 13.15
C ASN A 91 -16.41 -6.97 11.81
N PRO A 92 -16.71 -5.96 10.96
CA PRO A 92 -16.49 -4.51 11.08
C PRO A 92 -17.75 -3.69 11.46
N LEU A 93 -18.77 -4.31 12.05
CA LEU A 93 -20.09 -3.68 12.30
C LEU A 93 -20.02 -2.40 13.14
N PRO A 94 -19.25 -2.32 14.26
CA PRO A 94 -19.12 -1.06 15.02
C PRO A 94 -18.53 0.07 14.19
N HIS A 95 -17.58 -0.28 13.31
CA HIS A 95 -16.95 0.69 12.44
C HIS A 95 -17.95 1.20 11.38
N ILE A 96 -18.65 0.30 10.70
CA ILE A 96 -19.69 0.66 9.74
C ILE A 96 -20.77 1.53 10.38
N PHE A 97 -21.23 1.17 11.59
CA PHE A 97 -22.19 1.98 12.33
C PHE A 97 -21.64 3.40 12.59
N SER A 98 -20.39 3.51 13.05
CA SER A 98 -19.74 4.81 13.26
C SER A 98 -19.68 5.65 11.99
N LEU A 99 -19.34 5.03 10.84
CA LEU A 99 -19.29 5.71 9.54
C LEU A 99 -20.69 6.18 9.10
N ALA A 100 -21.70 5.32 9.25
CA ALA A 100 -23.08 5.61 8.87
C ALA A 100 -23.75 6.65 9.79
N SER A 101 -23.32 6.74 11.04
CA SER A 101 -23.81 7.72 12.02
C SER A 101 -23.08 9.08 11.96
N SER A 102 -22.06 9.23 11.11
CA SER A 102 -21.32 10.48 10.97
C SER A 102 -22.16 11.56 10.30
N LEU A 103 -22.21 12.74 10.91
CA LEU A 103 -22.91 13.92 10.35
C LEU A 103 -22.03 14.71 9.36
N VAL A 104 -20.72 14.46 9.37
CA VAL A 104 -19.75 15.13 8.51
C VAL A 104 -19.45 14.23 7.30
N PRO A 105 -19.38 14.78 6.06
CA PRO A 105 -19.03 14.01 4.90
C PRO A 105 -17.63 13.42 5.03
N LEU A 106 -17.55 12.11 4.80
CA LEU A 106 -16.30 11.37 4.81
C LEU A 106 -15.63 11.50 3.44
N THR A 107 -14.47 12.13 3.40
CA THR A 107 -13.75 12.47 2.17
C THR A 107 -12.63 11.46 1.89
N LEU A 108 -12.53 11.06 0.62
CA LEU A 108 -11.44 10.25 0.07
C LEU A 108 -10.88 10.96 -1.15
N SER A 109 -9.57 11.17 -1.15
CA SER A 109 -8.87 11.79 -2.27
C SER A 109 -8.08 10.75 -3.05
N ILE A 110 -8.45 10.56 -4.32
CA ILE A 110 -7.71 9.71 -5.25
C ILE A 110 -6.95 10.63 -6.19
N ARG A 111 -5.64 10.40 -6.30
CA ARG A 111 -4.77 11.12 -7.23
C ARG A 111 -4.07 10.12 -8.13
N LEU A 112 -4.22 10.30 -9.43
CA LEU A 112 -3.56 9.49 -10.44
C LEU A 112 -2.38 10.27 -11.01
N LEU A 113 -1.21 9.62 -11.08
CA LEU A 113 -0.03 10.22 -11.72
C LEU A 113 -0.27 10.35 -13.23
N ALA A 114 0.23 11.44 -13.83
CA ALA A 114 0.18 11.61 -15.27
C ALA A 114 1.00 10.49 -15.98
N PRO A 115 0.50 9.90 -17.08
CA PRO A 115 1.22 8.83 -17.78
C PRO A 115 2.63 9.22 -18.27
N SER A 116 2.90 10.51 -18.45
CA SER A 116 4.21 11.04 -18.84
C SER A 116 5.26 10.93 -17.74
N GLU A 117 4.85 10.95 -16.47
CA GLU A 117 5.70 10.88 -15.28
C GLU A 117 5.78 9.46 -14.70
N ALA A 118 5.04 8.51 -15.30
CA ALA A 118 5.04 7.12 -14.87
C ALA A 118 6.40 6.45 -15.12
N PRO A 119 6.80 5.45 -14.31
CA PRO A 119 8.06 4.73 -14.49
C PRO A 119 8.12 3.88 -15.78
N SER A 120 7.01 3.74 -16.49
CA SER A 120 6.94 3.15 -17.84
C SER A 120 7.11 4.19 -18.97
N SER A 121 7.26 5.47 -18.64
CA SER A 121 7.52 6.54 -19.61
C SER A 121 9.00 6.55 -19.97
N GLY A 122 9.32 6.71 -21.26
CA GLY A 122 10.71 6.80 -21.74
C GLY A 122 11.45 8.05 -21.24
N ALA A 123 10.74 9.03 -20.69
CA ALA A 123 11.31 10.25 -20.09
C ALA A 123 11.65 10.10 -18.60
N PHE A 124 11.43 8.93 -18.00
CA PHE A 124 11.64 8.71 -16.57
C PHE A 124 13.14 8.66 -16.23
N LEU A 125 13.62 9.63 -15.44
CA LEU A 125 15.00 9.68 -14.97
C LEU A 125 15.13 9.00 -13.60
N LEU A 126 15.84 7.88 -13.57
CA LEU A 126 16.10 7.11 -12.35
C LEU A 126 16.92 7.87 -11.30
N SER A 127 17.79 8.77 -11.75
CA SER A 127 18.67 9.58 -10.92
C SER A 127 17.92 10.50 -9.94
N ASP A 128 16.69 10.88 -10.28
CA ASP A 128 15.92 11.84 -9.48
C ASP A 128 15.35 11.18 -8.22
N PHE A 129 15.25 9.85 -8.21
CA PHE A 129 14.59 9.09 -7.15
C PHE A 129 15.54 8.13 -6.41
N LEU A 130 16.62 7.70 -7.04
CA LEU A 130 17.60 6.79 -6.45
C LEU A 130 18.90 7.55 -6.11
N THR A 131 19.08 7.87 -4.83
CA THR A 131 20.35 8.39 -4.31
C THR A 131 21.13 7.26 -3.62
N GLY A 132 21.97 6.55 -4.37
CA GLY A 132 22.89 5.55 -3.81
C GLY A 132 22.69 4.12 -4.33
N ASP A 133 23.75 3.34 -4.20
CA ASP A 133 23.95 2.03 -4.84
C ASP A 133 23.09 0.91 -4.21
N ALA A 134 22.59 0.01 -5.06
CA ALA A 134 21.96 -1.29 -4.75
C ALA A 134 20.68 -1.31 -3.87
N VAL A 135 19.63 -0.58 -4.25
CA VAL A 135 18.26 -0.94 -3.79
C VAL A 135 17.79 -2.18 -4.58
N PRO A 136 17.37 -3.28 -3.91
CA PRO A 136 17.02 -4.53 -4.59
C PRO A 136 15.79 -4.40 -5.51
N ASP A 137 14.84 -3.52 -5.15
CA ASP A 137 13.64 -3.25 -5.95
C ASP A 137 13.57 -1.74 -6.32
N GLN A 138 14.16 -1.42 -7.47
CA GLN A 138 14.20 -0.05 -8.01
C GLN A 138 12.81 0.49 -8.35
N LEU A 139 11.90 -0.38 -8.82
CA LEU A 139 10.56 0.03 -9.23
C LEU A 139 9.70 0.37 -8.02
N SER A 140 9.74 -0.45 -6.96
CA SER A 140 9.05 -0.15 -5.70
C SER A 140 9.51 1.18 -5.12
N GLU A 141 10.83 1.43 -5.09
CA GLU A 141 11.39 2.65 -4.53
C GLU A 141 10.98 3.90 -5.32
N CYS A 142 11.03 3.82 -6.66
CA CYS A 142 10.54 4.89 -7.53
C CYS A 142 9.04 5.15 -7.32
N CYS A 143 8.22 4.09 -7.27
CA CYS A 143 6.79 4.20 -7.01
C CYS A 143 6.51 4.79 -5.62
N ALA A 144 7.30 4.43 -4.60
CA ALA A 144 7.17 4.97 -3.25
C ALA A 144 7.46 6.47 -3.22
N ALA A 145 8.52 6.92 -3.91
CA ALA A 145 8.84 8.34 -4.01
C ALA A 145 7.76 9.13 -4.74
N LEU A 146 7.27 8.62 -5.87
CA LEU A 146 6.17 9.22 -6.64
C LEU A 146 4.88 9.31 -5.81
N ILE A 147 4.48 8.24 -5.12
CA ILE A 147 3.29 8.24 -4.26
C ILE A 147 3.46 9.23 -3.10
N ALA A 148 4.64 9.30 -2.49
CA ALA A 148 4.94 10.26 -1.44
C ALA A 148 4.80 11.71 -1.92
N GLN A 149 5.27 12.01 -3.14
CA GLN A 149 5.16 13.33 -3.76
C GLN A 149 3.71 13.71 -4.09
N ILE A 150 2.96 12.83 -4.75
CA ILE A 150 1.55 13.06 -5.14
C ILE A 150 0.65 13.20 -3.91
N GLY A 151 0.84 12.32 -2.93
CA GLY A 151 0.02 12.21 -1.72
C GLY A 151 0.45 13.15 -0.59
N ARG A 152 1.61 13.82 -0.74
CA ARG A 152 2.28 14.59 0.32
C ARG A 152 2.42 13.77 1.60
N PHE A 153 2.85 12.52 1.45
CA PHE A 153 3.07 11.61 2.57
C PHE A 153 4.51 11.66 3.04
N LYS A 154 4.70 11.56 4.35
CA LYS A 154 6.03 11.32 4.93
C LYS A 154 6.38 9.84 4.74
N ARG A 155 7.53 9.58 4.14
CA ARG A 155 8.08 8.22 4.04
C ARG A 155 8.55 7.75 5.41
N LEU A 156 8.16 6.55 5.80
CA LEU A 156 8.56 5.90 7.03
C LEU A 156 9.57 4.80 6.69
N GLY A 157 10.65 4.68 7.46
CA GLY A 157 11.61 3.58 7.33
C GLY A 157 11.09 2.26 7.91
N MET A 158 9.83 2.20 8.32
CA MET A 158 9.18 1.04 8.92
C MET A 158 8.46 0.24 7.84
N GLY A 159 8.67 -1.08 7.85
CA GLY A 159 8.00 -2.00 6.95
C GLY A 159 6.73 -2.61 7.55
N TRP A 160 6.12 -3.53 6.81
CA TRP A 160 5.01 -4.32 7.33
C TRP A 160 5.49 -5.26 8.44
N GLU A 161 6.75 -5.70 8.40
CA GLU A 161 7.40 -6.58 9.37
C GLU A 161 7.41 -5.95 10.77
N ASP A 162 7.80 -4.68 10.87
CA ASP A 162 7.81 -3.92 12.12
C ASP A 162 6.41 -3.79 12.71
N LYS A 163 5.41 -3.62 11.84
CA LYS A 163 4.01 -3.54 12.25
C LYS A 163 3.51 -4.88 12.79
N VAL A 164 3.95 -6.01 12.22
CA VAL A 164 3.66 -7.34 12.78
C VAL A 164 4.26 -7.48 14.17
N ALA A 165 5.56 -7.20 14.30
CA ALA A 165 6.28 -7.30 15.56
C ALA A 165 5.63 -6.43 16.65
N PHE A 166 5.18 -5.23 16.28
CA PHE A 166 4.41 -4.36 17.18
C PHE A 166 3.09 -4.98 17.63
N LEU A 167 2.33 -5.59 16.71
CA LEU A 167 1.06 -6.23 17.06
C LEU A 167 1.25 -7.44 17.97
N GLU A 168 2.33 -8.22 17.78
CA GLU A 168 2.69 -9.33 18.67
C GLU A 168 3.05 -8.84 20.07
N LEU A 169 3.90 -7.81 20.17
CA LEU A 169 4.25 -7.18 21.45
C LEU A 169 3.02 -6.61 22.15
N TYR A 170 2.11 -5.96 21.42
CA TYR A 170 0.89 -5.39 21.98
C TYR A 170 -0.06 -6.46 22.53
N LYS A 171 -0.18 -7.61 21.83
CA LYS A 171 -0.97 -8.75 22.30
C LYS A 171 -0.38 -9.38 23.55
N ASN A 172 0.94 -9.50 23.64
CA ASN A 172 1.63 -10.11 24.78
C ASN A 172 1.63 -9.23 26.05
N LYS A 173 1.33 -7.93 25.91
CA LYS A 173 1.19 -7.00 27.05
C LYS A 173 -0.24 -6.95 27.63
N LYS A 174 -1.20 -7.62 27.02
CA LYS A 174 -2.58 -7.76 27.50
C LYS A 174 -2.74 -9.05 28.28
#